data_AF-A0A6P0S4Y3-F1
#
_entry.id   AF-A0A6P0S4Y3-F1
#
_cell.length_a   1.000
_cell.length_b   1.000
_cell.length_c   1.000
_cell.angle_alpha   90.00
_cell.angle_beta   90.00
_cell.angle_gamma   90.00
#
_symmetry.space_group_name_H-M   'P 1'
#
loop_
_entity.id
_entity.type
_entity.pdbx_description
1 polymer ?
#
loop_
_entity_poly.entity_id
_entity_poly.type
_entity_poly.pdbx_seq_one_letter_code
_entity_poly.pdbx_strand_id
1 'polypeptide(L)' 'MKLQIIHYNPKLKERARELRKNMTLGEQKLWHHLKGKQMLGYDFDRQRP' A
#
# COMPACT_ATOMS: atom_id res chain seq x y z
N MET A 1 9.40 27.82 -8.48
CA MET A 1 8.41 26.88 -9.03
C MET A 1 7.50 26.44 -7.88
N LYS A 2 6.18 26.64 -7.96
CA LYS A 2 5.25 26.19 -6.91
C LYS A 2 5.06 24.67 -7.04
N LEU A 3 5.38 23.92 -5.98
CA LEU A 3 5.03 22.50 -5.88
C LEU A 3 3.52 22.39 -5.75
N GLN A 4 2.85 21.75 -6.71
CA GLN A 4 1.45 21.41 -6.56
C GLN A 4 1.34 20.18 -5.66
N ILE A 5 0.69 20.35 -4.52
CA ILE A 5 0.41 19.25 -3.60
C ILE A 5 -0.81 18.52 -4.14
N ILE A 6 -0.58 17.31 -4.68
CA ILE A 6 -1.64 16.40 -5.10
C ILE A 6 -2.15 15.70 -3.86
N HIS A 7 -3.38 16.02 -3.47
CA HIS A 7 -4.03 15.41 -2.31
C HIS A 7 -4.57 14.03 -2.70
N TYR A 8 -4.42 13.07 -1.79
CA TYR A 8 -5.03 11.74 -1.97
C TYR A 8 -6.54 11.84 -2.03
N ASN A 9 -7.15 11.02 -2.89
CA ASN A 9 -8.60 11.01 -3.02
C ASN A 9 -9.20 10.31 -1.79
N PRO A 10 -9.96 11.02 -0.94
CA PRO A 10 -10.48 10.45 0.30
C PRO A 10 -11.41 9.25 0.06
N LYS A 11 -12.04 9.16 -1.11
CA LYS A 11 -12.91 8.03 -1.48
C LYS A 11 -12.14 6.72 -1.63
N LEU A 12 -10.86 6.77 -1.99
CA LEU A 12 -10.02 5.58 -2.15
C LEU A 12 -9.54 5.03 -0.81
N LYS A 13 -9.62 5.82 0.26
CA LYS A 13 -9.19 5.42 1.60
C LYS A 13 -10.00 4.24 2.14
N GLU A 14 -11.32 4.26 1.94
CA GLU A 14 -12.21 3.19 2.39
C GLU A 14 -11.96 1.91 1.58
N ARG A 15 -11.91 2.03 0.26
CA ARG A 15 -11.58 0.92 -0.64
C ARG A 15 -10.23 0.27 -0.32
N ALA A 16 -9.20 1.08 -0.05
CA ALA A 16 -7.89 0.60 0.39
C ALA A 16 -7.93 -0.07 1.78
N ARG A 17 -8.88 0.27 2.65
CA ARG A 17 -9.06 -0.41 3.93
C ARG A 17 -9.72 -1.78 3.73
N GLU A 18 -10.74 -1.85 2.88
CA GLU A 18 -11.42 -3.11 2.53
C GLU A 18 -10.47 -4.10 1.87
N LEU A 19 -9.69 -3.63 0.89
CA LEU A 19 -8.73 -4.47 0.16
C LEU A 19 -7.57 -4.97 1.05
N ARG A 20 -7.19 -4.26 2.13
CA ARG A 20 -6.25 -4.77 3.13
C ARG A 20 -6.84 -5.90 3.99
N LYS A 21 -8.17 -5.89 4.18
CA LYS A 21 -8.90 -6.91 4.94
C LYS A 21 -9.23 -8.14 4.09
N ASN A 22 -9.60 -7.92 2.83
CA ASN A 22 -10.03 -8.95 1.87
C ASN A 22 -8.91 -9.33 0.90
N MET A 23 -7.72 -9.58 1.42
CA MET A 23 -6.54 -9.88 0.61
C MET A 23 -6.53 -11.34 0.14
N THR A 24 -6.18 -11.56 -1.12
CA THR A 24 -6.02 -12.93 -1.65
C THR A 24 -4.83 -13.64 -1.01
N LEU A 25 -4.83 -14.98 -1.03
CA LEU A 25 -3.73 -15.76 -0.46
C LEU A 25 -2.37 -15.46 -1.11
N GLY A 26 -2.37 -15.15 -2.42
CA GLY A 26 -1.17 -14.77 -3.16
C GLY A 26 -0.59 -13.45 -2.68
N GLU A 27 -1.44 -12.43 -2.51
CA GLU A 27 -1.03 -11.13 -1.98
C GLU A 27 -0.54 -11.23 -0.53
N GLN A 28 -1.15 -12.08 0.31
CA GLN A 28 -0.66 -12.29 1.67
C GLN A 28 0.76 -12.87 1.67
N LYS A 29 1.00 -13.93 0.90
CA LYS A 29 2.34 -14.53 0.77
C LYS A 29 3.35 -13.52 0.25
N LEU A 30 3.00 -12.78 -0.80
CA LEU A 30 3.85 -11.72 -1.34
C LEU A 30 4.18 -10.67 -0.27
N TRP A 31 3.18 -10.20 0.47
CA TRP A 31 3.39 -9.22 1.52
C TRP A 31 4.30 -9.73 2.64
N HIS A 32 4.20 -11.00 3.01
CA HIS A 32 5.12 -11.62 3.97
C HIS A 32 6.58 -11.59 3.50
N HIS A 33 6.84 -11.68 2.19
CA HIS A 33 8.17 -11.55 1.61
C HIS A 33 8.63 -10.09 1.45
N LEU A 34 7.71 -9.15 1.25
CA LEU A 34 8.05 -7.73 1.06
C LEU A 34 8.21 -6.97 2.38
N LYS A 35 7.46 -7.32 3.43
CA LYS A 35 7.46 -6.59 4.70
C LYS A 35 8.82 -6.62 5.39
N GLY A 36 9.14 -5.58 6.17
CA GLY A 36 10.33 -5.57 7.02
C GLY A 36 11.64 -5.40 6.25
N LYS A 37 11.61 -4.72 5.10
CA LYS A 37 12.79 -4.39 4.29
C LYS A 37 13.59 -5.60 3.80
N GLN A 38 12.92 -6.76 3.73
CA GLN A 38 13.51 -8.02 3.29
C GLN A 38 13.97 -7.94 1.82
N MET A 39 13.29 -7.14 1.00
CA MET A 39 13.68 -6.88 -0.38
C MET A 39 14.62 -5.67 -0.47
N LEU A 40 15.93 -5.92 -0.53
CA LEU A 40 16.96 -4.91 -0.82
C LEU A 40 16.94 -3.67 0.10
N GLY A 41 16.36 -3.78 1.29
CA GLY A 41 16.23 -2.64 2.21
C GLY A 41 15.03 -1.72 1.92
N TYR A 42 14.24 -1.99 0.89
CA TYR A 42 13.11 -1.14 0.49
C TYR A 42 11.90 -1.33 1.41
N ASP A 43 11.24 -0.22 1.74
CA ASP A 43 9.99 -0.22 2.49
C ASP A 43 8.81 -0.13 1.52
N PHE A 44 7.88 -1.07 1.62
CA PHE A 44 6.73 -1.15 0.74
C PHE A 44 5.48 -0.74 1.50
N ASP A 45 4.74 0.25 1.01
CA ASP A 45 3.46 0.62 1.61
C ASP A 45 2.32 -0.17 0.96
N ARG A 46 1.57 -0.94 1.77
CA ARG A 46 0.38 -1.62 1.26
C ARG A 46 -0.74 -0.64 0.96
N GLN A 47 -1.14 -0.64 -0.32
CA GLN A 47 -2.38 -0.03 -0.80
C GLN A 47 -2.56 1.40 -0.28
N ARG A 48 -1.57 2.26 -0.54
CA ARG A 48 -1.67 3.70 -0.24
C ARG A 48 -2.85 4.29 -1.05
N PRO A 49 -3.86 4.88 -0.39
CA PRO A 49 -4.93 5.63 -1.07
C PRO A 49 -4.44 7.00 -1.53
#